data_AF-A0A529N7F2-F1
#
_entry.id   AF-A0A529N7F2-F1
#
_cell.length_a   1.000
_cell.length_b   1.000
_cell.length_c   1.000
_cell.angle_alpha   90.00
_cell.angle_beta   90.00
_cell.angle_gamma   90.00
#
_symmetry.space_group_name_H-M   'P 1'
#
loop_
_entity.id
_entity.type
_entity.pdbx_description
1 polymer ?
#
loop_
_entity_poly.entity_id
_entity_poly.type
_entity_poly.pdbx_seq_one_letter_code
_entity_poly.pdbx_strand_id
1 'polypeptide(L)'
;QEQVLIQLRKERGIDGRSSVFSLDRFRVLRTQSGMTTPLPKFLMITSGIAFALALLTIWKGLPLLFGLILFLILLPVLPVMAMRFMRKRRHKRFGIQLPEALELITRGLKAGHPVPVAIAMVAREMADPIGTEFGVVADEVTYGSDLV
;
A
#
# COMPACT_ATOMS: atom_id res chain seq x y z
N GLN A 1 2.76 -18.05 -31.97
CA GLN A 1 1.82 -18.01 -30.82
C GLN A 1 2.53 -17.66 -29.50
N GLU A 2 3.73 -18.20 -29.23
CA GLU A 2 4.52 -17.81 -28.05
C GLU A 2 4.91 -16.33 -27.99
N GLN A 3 5.20 -15.69 -29.12
CA GLN A 3 5.57 -14.26 -29.13
C GLN A 3 4.41 -13.34 -28.72
N VAL A 4 3.16 -13.71 -29.03
CA VAL A 4 1.96 -12.98 -28.60
C VAL A 4 1.75 -13.13 -27.09
N LEU A 5 2.02 -14.32 -26.52
CA LEU A 5 1.99 -14.56 -25.08
C LEU A 5 3.08 -13.77 -24.34
N ILE A 6 4.24 -13.58 -24.94
CA ILE A 6 5.34 -12.78 -24.39
C ILE A 6 4.99 -11.29 -24.44
N GLN A 7 4.37 -10.82 -25.52
CA GLN A 7 3.94 -9.43 -25.67
C GLN A 7 2.79 -9.07 -24.70
N LEU A 8 1.82 -9.97 -24.51
CA LEU A 8 0.76 -9.83 -23.51
C LEU A 8 1.28 -9.91 -22.07
N ARG A 9 2.37 -10.65 -21.80
CA ARG A 9 3.05 -10.62 -20.49
C ARG A 9 3.77 -9.30 -20.23
N LYS A 10 4.34 -8.70 -21.28
CA LYS A 10 5.06 -7.44 -21.24
C LYS A 10 4.12 -6.24 -21.05
N GLU A 11 2.96 -6.25 -21.69
CA GLU A 11 1.91 -5.23 -21.49
C GLU A 11 1.19 -5.36 -20.14
N ARG A 12 1.13 -6.57 -19.55
CA ARG A 12 0.58 -6.79 -18.19
C ARG A 12 1.53 -6.38 -17.05
N GLY A 13 2.64 -5.71 -17.34
CA GLY A 13 3.52 -5.11 -16.32
C GLY A 13 4.18 -6.11 -15.37
N ILE A 14 4.24 -7.40 -15.72
CA ILE A 14 4.97 -8.41 -14.95
C ILE A 14 6.35 -8.55 -15.57
N ASP A 15 7.16 -7.50 -15.47
CA ASP A 15 8.59 -7.60 -15.76
C ASP A 15 9.23 -8.53 -14.71
N GLY A 16 9.51 -9.76 -15.15
CA GLY A 16 10.20 -10.83 -14.41
C GLY A 16 11.65 -10.52 -14.02
N ARG A 17 12.01 -9.25 -13.85
CA ARG A 17 13.33 -8.77 -13.43
C ARG A 17 13.22 -7.74 -12.32
N SER A 18 12.31 -7.93 -11.37
CA SER A 18 12.26 -7.10 -10.16
C SER A 18 13.45 -7.42 -9.26
N SER A 19 14.58 -6.77 -9.56
CA SER A 19 15.71 -6.59 -8.66
C SER A 19 15.19 -6.29 -7.25
N VAL A 20 15.83 -6.87 -6.24
CA VAL A 20 15.45 -6.72 -4.81
C VAL A 20 15.38 -5.24 -4.37
N PHE A 21 16.00 -4.35 -5.15
CA PHE A 21 16.08 -2.90 -4.95
C PHE A 21 15.28 -2.05 -5.97
N SER A 22 14.35 -2.61 -6.75
CA SER A 22 13.64 -1.80 -7.75
C SER A 22 12.72 -0.73 -7.12
N LEU A 23 12.82 0.50 -7.63
CA LEU A 23 11.96 1.64 -7.25
C LEU A 23 10.47 1.32 -7.44
N ASP A 24 10.15 0.39 -8.34
CA ASP A 24 8.79 -0.06 -8.61
C ASP A 24 8.16 -0.75 -7.40
N ARG A 25 8.91 -1.58 -6.67
CA ARG A 25 8.41 -2.18 -5.42
C ARG A 25 8.16 -1.13 -4.36
N PHE A 26 8.97 -0.07 -4.32
CA PHE A 26 8.76 1.05 -3.41
C PHE A 26 7.48 1.83 -3.75
N ARG A 27 7.23 2.07 -5.05
CA ARG A 27 5.97 2.67 -5.54
C ARG A 27 4.76 1.82 -5.18
N VAL A 28 4.82 0.50 -5.42
CA VAL A 28 3.76 -0.45 -5.08
C VAL A 28 3.52 -0.52 -3.57
N LEU A 29 4.58 -0.52 -2.75
CA LEU A 29 4.45 -0.47 -1.30
C LEU A 29 3.79 0.83 -0.83
N ARG A 30 4.12 1.96 -1.46
CA ARG A 30 3.49 3.25 -1.16
C ARG A 30 2.00 3.23 -1.47
N THR A 31 1.60 2.79 -2.67
CA THR A 31 0.17 2.71 -3.03
C THR A 31 -0.60 1.78 -2.09
N GLN A 32 -0.04 0.59 -1.79
CA GLN A 32 -0.68 -0.38 -0.91
C GLN A 32 -0.70 0.05 0.58
N SER A 33 0.25 0.88 1.01
CA SER A 33 0.31 1.36 2.40
C SER A 33 -0.84 2.32 2.75
N GLY A 34 -1.56 2.86 1.76
CA GLY A 34 -2.66 3.81 1.99
C GLY A 34 -2.20 5.11 2.64
N MET A 35 -0.96 5.52 2.41
CA MET A 35 -0.39 6.70 3.02
C MET A 35 -0.96 7.98 2.41
N THR A 36 -1.72 8.74 3.20
CA THR A 36 -2.16 10.10 2.87
C THR A 36 -1.05 11.13 3.02
N THR A 37 0.09 10.76 3.62
CA THR A 37 1.22 11.67 3.82
C THR A 37 2.08 11.82 2.56
N PRO A 38 2.51 13.06 2.25
CA PRO A 38 3.38 13.30 1.09
C PRO A 38 4.74 12.60 1.29
N LEU A 39 5.26 12.03 0.19
CA LEU A 39 6.48 11.23 0.21
C LEU A 39 7.69 11.97 0.84
N PRO A 40 7.95 13.26 0.51
CA PRO A 40 9.07 13.98 1.10
C PRO A 40 8.95 14.09 2.63
N LYS A 41 7.74 14.37 3.14
CA LYS A 41 7.49 14.47 4.58
C LYS A 41 7.71 13.14 5.29
N PHE A 42 7.26 12.03 4.71
CA PHE A 42 7.51 10.71 5.27
C PHE A 42 9.00 10.37 5.31
N LEU A 43 9.71 10.59 4.20
CA LEU A 43 11.14 10.33 4.13
C LEU A 43 11.90 11.20 5.15
N MET A 44 11.55 12.48 5.27
CA MET A 44 12.13 13.40 6.25
C MET A 44 11.94 12.93 7.70
N ILE A 45 10.75 12.41 8.05
CA ILE A 45 10.50 11.84 9.38
C ILE A 45 11.37 10.60 9.60
N THR A 46 11.41 9.68 8.63
CA THR A 46 12.20 8.44 8.76
C THR A 46 13.69 8.70 8.80
N SER A 47 14.21 9.65 8.02
CA SER A 47 15.62 10.05 8.06
C SER A 47 15.95 10.77 9.37
N GLY A 48 15.04 11.61 9.88
CA GLY A 48 15.18 12.26 11.17
C GLY A 48 15.27 11.26 12.32
N ILE A 49 14.44 10.21 12.29
CA ILE A 49 14.50 9.11 13.27
C ILE A 49 15.83 8.34 13.15
N ALA A 50 16.25 7.99 11.94
CA ALA A 50 17.52 7.29 11.72
C ALA A 50 18.72 8.12 12.23
N PHE A 51 18.70 9.43 11.97
CA PHE A 51 19.73 10.36 12.44
C PHE A 51 19.73 10.48 13.97
N ALA A 52 18.55 10.64 14.59
CA ALA A 52 18.44 10.71 16.04
C ALA A 52 18.94 9.44 16.75
N LEU A 53 18.64 8.26 16.19
CA LEU A 53 19.16 6.99 16.70
C LEU A 53 20.70 6.91 16.59
N ALA A 54 21.27 7.34 15.46
CA ALA A 54 22.71 7.40 15.30
C ALA A 54 23.36 8.36 16.31
N LEU A 55 22.79 9.56 16.51
CA LEU A 55 23.30 10.54 17.47
C LEU A 55 23.23 10.02 18.92
N LEU A 56 22.17 9.27 19.26
CA LEU A 56 22.02 8.66 20.58
C LEU A 56 23.13 7.66 20.87
N THR A 57 23.54 6.84 19.88
CA THR A 57 24.67 5.90 20.07
C THR A 57 25.98 6.61 20.38
N ILE A 58 26.25 7.74 19.72
CA ILE A 58 27.43 8.57 19.99
C ILE A 58 27.34 9.17 21.40
N TRP A 59 26.17 9.66 21.80
CA TRP A 59 25.95 10.22 23.13
C TRP A 59 26.13 9.18 24.27
N LYS A 60 25.85 7.90 23.98
CA LYS A 60 26.12 6.78 24.90
C LYS A 60 27.59 6.36 24.95
N GLY A 61 28.49 7.05 24.25
CA GLY A 61 29.93 6.79 24.27
C GLY A 61 30.39 5.69 23.32
N LEU A 62 29.54 5.23 22.38
CA LEU A 62 29.98 4.28 21.36
C LEU A 62 30.89 4.98 20.32
N PRO A 63 31.81 4.25 19.66
CA PRO A 63 32.67 4.80 18.63
C PRO A 63 31.86 5.43 17.49
N LEU A 64 32.35 6.55 16.94
CA LEU A 64 31.71 7.26 15.83
C LEU A 64 31.41 6.35 14.62
N LEU A 65 32.32 5.42 14.33
CA LEU A 65 32.16 4.41 13.28
C LEU A 65 30.87 3.59 13.44
N PHE A 66 30.50 3.20 14.66
CA PHE A 66 29.26 2.47 14.91
C PHE A 66 28.03 3.31 14.60
N GLY A 67 28.01 4.58 15.02
CA GLY A 67 26.91 5.50 14.72
C GLY A 67 26.72 5.72 13.22
N LEU A 68 27.84 5.87 12.48
CA LEU A 68 27.81 6.05 11.03
C LEU A 68 27.29 4.80 10.29
N ILE A 69 27.79 3.62 10.66
CA ILE A 69 27.33 2.34 10.08
C ILE A 69 25.84 2.14 10.36
N LEU A 70 25.41 2.40 11.61
CA LEU A 70 24.01 2.28 11.99
C LEU A 70 23.12 3.23 11.18
N PHE A 71 23.55 4.48 10.98
CA PHE A 71 22.83 5.44 10.15
C PHE A 71 22.66 4.96 8.71
N LEU A 72 23.75 4.50 8.08
CA LEU A 72 23.73 4.02 6.70
C LEU A 72 22.78 2.82 6.50
N ILE A 73 22.66 1.94 7.49
CA ILE A 73 21.74 0.81 7.45
C ILE A 73 20.30 1.25 7.71
N LEU A 74 20.07 2.09 8.73
CA LEU A 74 18.72 2.50 9.11
C LEU A 74 18.06 3.39 8.05
N LEU A 75 18.83 4.21 7.34
CA LEU A 75 18.31 5.16 6.36
C LEU A 75 17.41 4.51 5.28
N PRO A 76 17.80 3.41 4.61
CA PRO A 76 16.92 2.67 3.69
C PRO A 76 15.97 1.68 4.38
N VAL A 77 16.38 1.08 5.52
CA VAL A 77 15.61 0.01 6.16
C VAL A 77 14.35 0.55 6.85
N LEU A 78 14.47 1.67 7.55
CA LEU A 78 13.40 2.25 8.35
C LEU A 78 12.15 2.63 7.53
N PRO A 79 12.24 3.35 6.39
CA PRO A 79 11.06 3.65 5.57
C PRO A 79 10.41 2.40 4.98
N VAL A 80 11.21 1.42 4.53
CA VAL A 80 10.67 0.15 3.98
C VAL A 80 9.95 -0.64 5.06
N MET A 81 10.52 -0.75 6.24
CA MET A 81 9.92 -1.45 7.38
C MET A 81 8.62 -0.77 7.83
N ALA A 82 8.62 0.55 7.94
CA ALA A 82 7.44 1.33 8.30
C ALA A 82 6.30 1.13 7.29
N MET A 83 6.58 1.22 5.97
CA MET A 83 5.56 0.98 4.94
C MET A 83 5.02 -0.45 4.97
N ARG A 84 5.89 -1.46 5.18
CA ARG A 84 5.45 -2.86 5.33
C ARG A 84 4.53 -3.04 6.52
N PHE A 85 4.85 -2.40 7.65
CA PHE A 85 4.00 -2.42 8.84
C PHE A 85 2.64 -1.76 8.58
N MET A 86 2.62 -0.60 7.93
CA MET A 86 1.39 0.10 7.55
C MET A 86 0.53 -0.75 6.61
N ARG A 87 1.12 -1.33 5.56
CA ARG A 87 0.44 -2.26 4.64
C ARG A 87 -0.15 -3.45 5.39
N LYS A 88 0.62 -4.11 6.27
CA LYS A 88 0.13 -5.26 7.05
C LYS A 88 -1.04 -4.88 7.95
N ARG A 89 -0.97 -3.69 8.58
CA ARG A 89 -2.06 -3.17 9.41
C ARG A 89 -3.32 -2.91 8.58
N ARG A 90 -3.17 -2.33 7.37
CA ARG A 90 -4.28 -2.07 6.44
C ARG A 90 -4.93 -3.38 5.99
N HIS A 91 -4.16 -4.37 5.56
CA HIS A 91 -4.66 -5.70 5.18
C HIS A 91 -5.39 -6.41 6.31
N LYS A 92 -4.86 -6.32 7.55
CA LYS A 92 -5.56 -6.86 8.72
C LYS A 92 -6.90 -6.18 8.95
N ARG A 93 -6.97 -4.85 8.84
CA ARG A 93 -8.24 -4.10 8.97
C ARG A 93 -9.23 -4.47 7.88
N PHE A 94 -8.76 -4.59 6.63
CA PHE A 94 -9.59 -5.04 5.51
C PHE A 94 -10.24 -6.39 5.81
N GLY A 95 -9.45 -7.38 6.23
CA GLY A 95 -9.99 -8.71 6.56
C GLY A 95 -11.00 -8.70 7.71
N ILE A 96 -10.85 -7.79 8.68
CA ILE A 96 -11.80 -7.64 9.80
C ILE A 96 -13.12 -6.99 9.34
N GLN A 97 -13.05 -6.02 8.44
CA GLN A 97 -14.23 -5.29 7.93
C GLN A 97 -14.98 -6.05 6.83
N LEU A 98 -14.35 -7.05 6.19
CA LEU A 98 -14.91 -7.73 5.02
C LEU A 98 -16.28 -8.38 5.27
N PRO A 99 -16.54 -9.05 6.41
CA PRO A 99 -17.86 -9.61 6.69
C PRO A 99 -18.97 -8.54 6.75
N GLU A 100 -18.68 -7.39 7.37
CA GLU A 100 -19.61 -6.26 7.48
C GLU A 100 -19.94 -5.67 6.09
N ALA A 101 -18.92 -5.54 5.23
CA ALA A 101 -19.11 -5.10 3.85
C ALA A 101 -20.01 -6.06 3.05
N LEU A 102 -19.79 -7.38 3.19
CA LEU A 102 -20.61 -8.39 2.53
C LEU A 102 -22.05 -8.38 3.06
N GLU A 103 -22.24 -8.19 4.36
CA GLU A 103 -23.57 -8.05 4.95
C GLU A 103 -24.33 -6.87 4.34
N LEU A 104 -23.67 -5.72 4.20
CA LEU A 104 -24.26 -4.54 3.57
C LEU A 104 -24.67 -4.81 2.11
N ILE A 105 -23.83 -5.51 1.34
CA ILE A 105 -24.17 -5.93 -0.03
C ILE A 105 -25.40 -6.82 -0.01
N THR A 106 -25.40 -7.87 0.81
CA THR A 106 -26.53 -8.82 0.84
C THR A 106 -27.84 -8.14 1.26
N ARG A 107 -27.78 -7.15 2.16
CA ARG A 107 -28.94 -6.35 2.56
C ARG A 107 -29.44 -5.49 1.41
N GLY A 108 -28.54 -4.84 0.67
CA GLY A 108 -28.88 -4.09 -0.54
C GLY A 108 -29.54 -4.96 -1.61
N LEU A 109 -29.00 -6.16 -1.85
CA LEU A 109 -29.55 -7.12 -2.80
C LEU A 109 -30.92 -7.65 -2.36
N LYS A 110 -31.12 -7.95 -1.07
CA LYS A 110 -32.42 -8.36 -0.52
C LYS A 110 -33.48 -7.26 -0.62
N ALA A 111 -33.06 -6.00 -0.57
CA ALA A 111 -33.94 -4.84 -0.80
C ALA A 111 -34.27 -4.62 -2.30
N GLY A 112 -33.71 -5.43 -3.21
CA GLY A 112 -33.94 -5.34 -4.65
C GLY A 112 -33.01 -4.37 -5.38
N HIS A 113 -31.97 -3.85 -4.73
CA HIS A 113 -31.01 -2.99 -5.42
C HIS A 113 -30.14 -3.79 -6.41
N PRO A 114 -29.83 -3.23 -7.59
CA PRO A 114 -28.84 -3.80 -8.50
C PRO A 114 -27.47 -3.94 -7.83
N VAL A 115 -26.70 -4.96 -8.24
CA VAL A 115 -25.35 -5.24 -7.71
C VAL A 115 -24.41 -4.02 -7.73
N PRO A 116 -24.31 -3.22 -8.83
CA PRO A 116 -23.46 -2.03 -8.85
C PRO A 116 -23.82 -1.02 -7.76
N VAL A 117 -25.12 -0.85 -7.49
CA VAL A 117 -25.62 0.07 -6.45
C VAL A 117 -25.24 -0.43 -5.06
N ALA A 118 -25.35 -1.74 -4.82
CA ALA A 118 -24.95 -2.34 -3.55
C ALA A 118 -23.44 -2.18 -3.27
N ILE A 119 -22.59 -2.37 -4.29
CA ILE A 119 -21.14 -2.14 -4.20
C ILE A 119 -20.84 -0.66 -3.92
N ALA A 120 -21.51 0.26 -4.63
CA ALA A 120 -21.33 1.69 -4.42
C ALA A 120 -21.81 2.16 -3.03
N MET A 121 -22.80 1.49 -2.42
CA MET A 121 -23.18 1.76 -1.02
C MET A 121 -22.07 1.38 -0.05
N VAL A 122 -21.45 0.21 -0.21
CA VAL A 122 -20.28 -0.20 0.60
C VAL A 122 -19.16 0.83 0.51
N ALA A 123 -18.84 1.27 -0.71
CA ALA A 123 -17.78 2.26 -0.93
C ALA A 123 -17.99 3.57 -0.14
N ARG A 124 -19.26 4.00 0.00
CA ARG A 124 -19.62 5.25 0.69
C ARG A 124 -19.84 5.10 2.19
N GLU A 125 -20.33 3.94 2.64
CA GLU A 125 -20.74 3.73 4.04
C GLU A 125 -19.62 3.11 4.90
N MET A 126 -18.69 2.37 4.30
CA MET A 126 -17.59 1.74 5.05
C MET A 126 -16.38 2.64 5.17
N ALA A 127 -15.73 2.58 6.34
CA ALA A 127 -14.45 3.24 6.56
C ALA A 127 -13.31 2.58 5.77
N ASP A 128 -12.21 3.30 5.62
CA ASP A 128 -10.99 2.74 5.03
C ASP A 128 -10.44 1.57 5.86
N PRO A 129 -9.91 0.51 5.21
CA PRO A 129 -9.61 0.41 3.77
C PRO A 129 -10.75 -0.02 2.84
N ILE A 130 -11.87 -0.57 3.33
CA ILE A 130 -12.90 -1.13 2.46
C ILE A 130 -13.54 -0.07 1.58
N GLY A 131 -13.88 1.10 2.13
CA GLY A 131 -14.51 2.19 1.37
C GLY A 131 -13.71 2.55 0.11
N THR A 132 -12.40 2.79 0.25
CA THR A 132 -11.51 3.05 -0.88
C THR A 132 -11.47 1.90 -1.89
N GLU A 133 -11.23 0.65 -1.47
CA GLU A 133 -11.07 -0.46 -2.42
C GLU A 133 -12.38 -0.79 -3.15
N PHE A 134 -13.52 -0.75 -2.44
CA PHE A 134 -14.84 -0.94 -3.06
C PHE A 134 -15.26 0.27 -3.89
N GLY A 135 -14.72 1.46 -3.63
CA GLY A 135 -14.88 2.64 -4.49
C GLY A 135 -14.26 2.41 -5.86
N VAL A 136 -13.02 1.93 -5.91
CA VAL A 136 -12.36 1.56 -7.18
C VAL A 136 -13.18 0.50 -7.92
N VAL A 137 -13.66 -0.54 -7.23
CA VAL A 137 -14.52 -1.57 -7.84
C VAL A 137 -15.85 -0.99 -8.32
N ALA A 138 -16.47 -0.06 -7.58
CA ALA A 138 -17.71 0.59 -7.99
C ALA A 138 -17.52 1.41 -9.27
N ASP A 139 -16.41 2.12 -9.39
CA ASP A 139 -16.04 2.88 -10.57
C ASP A 139 -15.81 1.94 -11.77
N GLU A 140 -15.05 0.85 -11.60
CA GLU A 140 -14.82 -0.17 -12.63
C GLU A 140 -16.13 -0.80 -13.13
N VAL A 141 -17.06 -1.11 -12.22
CA VAL A 141 -18.36 -1.70 -12.57
C VAL A 141 -19.27 -0.69 -13.27
N THR A 142 -19.18 0.60 -12.92
CA THR A 142 -20.03 1.66 -13.49
C THR A 142 -19.56 2.09 -14.88
N TYR A 143 -18.25 2.24 -15.07
CA TYR A 143 -17.66 2.78 -16.30
C TYR A 143 -17.14 1.71 -17.26
N GLY A 144 -17.02 0.45 -16.81
CA GLY A 144 -16.35 -0.60 -17.58
C GLY A 144 -14.82 -0.46 -17.51
N SER A 145 -14.09 -1.54 -17.79
CA SER A 145 -12.63 -1.65 -17.64
C SER A 145 -11.79 -0.81 -18.63
N ASP A 146 -12.29 0.32 -19.12
CA ASP A 146 -11.64 1.18 -20.11
C ASP A 146 -10.80 2.32 -19.50
N LEU A 147 -10.77 2.45 -18.17
CA LEU A 147 -9.98 3.45 -17.45
C LEU A 147 -8.80 2.81 -16.69
N VAL A 148 -7.89 2.12 -17.38
CA VAL A 148 -6.56 1.78 -16.84
C VAL A 148 -5.48 1.92 -17.90
#